data_AF-A0A061I8U9-F1
#
_entry.id   AF-A0A061I8U9-F1
#
_cell.length_a   1.000
_cell.length_b   1.000
_cell.length_c   1.000
_cell.angle_alpha   90.00
_cell.angle_beta   90.00
_cell.angle_gamma   90.00
#
_symmetry.space_group_name_H-M   'P 1'
#
loop_
_entity.id
_entity.type
_entity.pdbx_description
1 polymer ?
#
loop_
_entity_poly.entity_id
_entity_poly.type
_entity_poly.pdbx_seq_one_letter_code
_entity_poly.pdbx_strand_id
1 'polypeptide(L)'
;MAGCRLWVSLLLAAALASSATAVWPWPQYIQTYHRRYTLYPNNFQFRYHAASAAQAGCVVLDEAFRRYRNLLFGSGSWPRPSFSRKQLILGKNVLVVSVITAECNEFPNLESVENCKYHPAPCPQINLTFVISDTLTINDDQCLLVSETVWGALRGLETFSQLVWKSAEGTFFINKTKIKDFPRFPHRGILLDTSRHYLPLSSILDTLDVMAYNKFNVFHWHLVDDSSFPYESFTFPELTRKGSYNPVTHIYTAQDVKEVIEYARLRGIRVLAEFDTPGHTLSWGPGVPGLLTPCYSGSRPSGTFGPVNPSLNSTYDFMSTFFLEISSVFPDFYLHLGGDEVDFTCWRSNPNIEAFMKKKGFSDFKQLESFYIQTLLDIVSDYDKGYVVWQEVFDNKVKVRPDTIIQVWREEIPVDYMKEMEEITKAGFRALLSAPWYLNRVTYGPDWKDMYKVEPLAFHGTSEQKGLVIGGEACMWGEYVDSTNLVPRLWPRAGAIAERLWSSNLTTNMDFAFKRLSHFRCEMLRRGVQAQPISVGYCEQEFEQT
;
A
#
# COMPACT_ATOMS: atom_id res chain seq x y z
N MET A 1 -55.78 -10.49 24.94
CA MET A 1 -54.49 -10.34 25.68
C MET A 1 -53.63 -11.57 25.46
N ALA A 2 -52.94 -11.64 24.31
CA ALA A 2 -51.82 -12.55 24.03
C ALA A 2 -51.34 -12.16 22.63
N GLY A 3 -50.24 -11.42 22.50
CA GLY A 3 -49.77 -10.93 21.20
C GLY A 3 -48.59 -9.97 21.26
N CYS A 4 -48.29 -9.38 22.42
CA CYS A 4 -47.24 -8.36 22.53
C CYS A 4 -45.95 -8.86 23.21
N ARG A 5 -45.58 -10.14 23.04
CA ARG A 5 -44.34 -10.72 23.62
C ARG A 5 -43.38 -11.36 22.62
N LEU A 6 -43.70 -11.41 21.33
CA LEU A 6 -42.82 -12.00 20.30
C LEU A 6 -41.97 -10.99 19.51
N TRP A 7 -42.26 -9.68 19.62
CA TRP A 7 -41.51 -8.66 18.87
C TRP A 7 -40.34 -8.04 19.65
N VAL A 8 -40.29 -8.21 20.97
CA VAL A 8 -39.15 -7.74 21.79
C VAL A 8 -37.97 -8.71 21.74
N SER A 9 -38.19 -9.96 21.34
CA SER A 9 -37.14 -10.99 21.29
C SER A 9 -36.30 -10.96 20.00
N LEU A 10 -36.77 -10.31 18.93
CA LEU A 10 -36.05 -10.20 17.66
C LEU A 10 -35.14 -8.95 17.60
N LEU A 11 -35.44 -7.90 18.36
CA LEU A 11 -34.57 -6.71 18.47
C LEU A 11 -33.35 -6.93 19.40
N LEU A 12 -33.42 -7.91 20.31
CA LEU A 12 -32.30 -8.29 21.18
C LEU A 12 -31.32 -9.28 20.53
N ALA A 13 -31.71 -9.98 19.45
CA ALA A 13 -30.84 -10.93 18.77
C ALA A 13 -29.87 -10.24 17.78
N ALA A 14 -30.20 -9.04 17.29
CA ALA A 14 -29.32 -8.25 16.41
C ALA A 14 -28.20 -7.52 17.18
N ALA A 15 -28.34 -7.32 18.49
CA ALA A 15 -27.35 -6.64 19.35
C ALA A 15 -26.26 -7.59 19.92
N LEU A 16 -26.27 -8.87 19.55
CA LEU A 16 -25.33 -9.89 20.04
C LEU A 16 -24.27 -10.31 19.02
N ALA A 17 -24.15 -9.62 17.89
CA ALA A 17 -22.98 -9.75 17.02
C ALA A 17 -21.78 -9.11 17.73
N SER A 18 -21.03 -9.91 18.49
CA SER A 18 -19.78 -9.49 19.13
C SER A 18 -18.83 -8.92 18.07
N SER A 19 -18.26 -7.73 18.28
CA SER A 19 -17.29 -7.08 17.37
C SER A 19 -16.06 -7.94 17.01
N ALA A 20 -15.82 -9.00 17.80
CA ALA A 20 -14.87 -10.06 17.50
C ALA A 20 -15.04 -10.68 16.08
N THR A 21 -16.19 -10.46 15.42
CA THR A 21 -16.45 -10.90 14.04
C THR A 21 -16.28 -9.80 12.98
N ALA A 22 -15.75 -8.61 13.30
CA ALA A 22 -15.77 -7.43 12.42
C ALA A 22 -14.38 -6.90 11.99
N VAL A 23 -13.31 -7.65 12.23
CA VAL A 23 -11.91 -7.29 11.89
C VAL A 23 -11.68 -7.28 10.38
N TRP A 24 -10.91 -6.33 9.85
CA TRP A 24 -10.48 -6.22 8.45
C TRP A 24 -9.02 -5.72 8.35
N PRO A 25 -8.14 -6.37 7.55
CA PRO A 25 -8.25 -7.70 6.97
C PRO A 25 -8.46 -8.82 8.01
N TRP A 26 -9.01 -9.95 7.59
CA TRP A 26 -9.18 -11.12 8.45
C TRP A 26 -7.83 -11.77 8.83
N PRO A 27 -7.56 -12.03 10.12
CA PRO A 27 -6.32 -12.68 10.53
C PRO A 27 -6.19 -14.12 10.04
N GLN A 28 -4.96 -14.61 9.88
CA GLN A 28 -4.68 -16.02 9.50
C GLN A 28 -5.30 -17.02 10.47
N TYR A 29 -5.17 -16.76 11.77
CA TYR A 29 -5.80 -17.54 12.83
C TYR A 29 -6.38 -16.61 13.90
N ILE A 30 -7.65 -16.83 14.21
CA ILE A 30 -8.36 -16.12 15.28
C ILE A 30 -9.26 -17.08 16.05
N GLN A 31 -9.14 -17.05 17.37
CA GLN A 31 -10.00 -17.77 18.29
C GLN A 31 -10.61 -16.77 19.28
N THR A 32 -11.93 -16.68 19.26
CA THR A 32 -12.70 -15.72 20.06
C THR A 32 -13.51 -16.47 21.11
N TYR A 33 -13.68 -15.86 22.28
CA TYR A 33 -14.48 -16.42 23.37
C TYR A 33 -15.54 -15.41 23.82
N HIS A 34 -16.61 -15.90 24.46
CA HIS A 34 -17.71 -15.05 24.95
C HIS A 34 -17.33 -14.18 26.16
N ARG A 35 -16.21 -14.46 26.83
CA ARG A 35 -15.75 -13.67 27.97
C ARG A 35 -15.34 -12.28 27.51
N ARG A 36 -15.82 -11.25 28.21
CA ARG A 36 -15.57 -9.83 27.91
C ARG A 36 -14.80 -9.16 29.04
N TYR A 37 -14.02 -8.16 28.68
CA TYR A 37 -13.28 -7.29 29.59
C TYR A 37 -13.64 -5.84 29.33
N THR A 38 -13.81 -5.05 30.39
CA THR A 38 -14.05 -3.61 30.27
C THR A 38 -12.73 -2.87 30.08
N LEU A 39 -12.76 -1.87 29.20
CA LEU A 39 -11.67 -0.91 29.02
C LEU A 39 -12.11 0.43 29.59
N TYR A 40 -11.19 1.09 30.32
CA TYR A 40 -11.45 2.41 30.89
C TYR A 40 -10.63 3.46 30.13
N PRO A 41 -11.26 4.30 29.28
CA PRO A 41 -10.55 5.23 28.41
C PRO A 41 -9.47 6.05 29.14
N ASN A 42 -9.83 6.70 30.26
CA ASN A 42 -8.93 7.60 30.99
C ASN A 42 -7.70 6.90 31.59
N ASN A 43 -7.76 5.57 31.78
CA ASN A 43 -6.71 4.81 32.45
C ASN A 43 -6.03 3.80 31.51
N PHE A 44 -6.50 3.67 30.27
CA PHE A 44 -5.93 2.74 29.30
C PHE A 44 -4.58 3.25 28.78
N GLN A 45 -3.59 2.36 28.75
CA GLN A 45 -2.24 2.66 28.31
C GLN A 45 -1.64 1.50 27.51
N PHE A 46 -0.79 1.85 26.55
CA PHE A 46 0.15 0.91 25.94
C PHE A 46 1.45 0.94 26.74
N ARG A 47 2.08 -0.22 26.95
CA ARG A 47 3.36 -0.32 27.66
C ARG A 47 4.29 -1.30 26.97
N TYR A 48 5.57 -1.01 26.99
CA TYR A 48 6.59 -1.98 26.62
C TYR A 48 6.65 -3.11 27.65
N HIS A 49 6.85 -4.34 27.17
CA HIS A 49 7.25 -5.44 28.01
C HIS A 49 8.70 -5.23 28.49
N ALA A 50 9.01 -5.62 29.73
CA ALA A 50 10.34 -5.42 30.31
C ALA A 50 11.47 -6.12 29.52
N ALA A 51 11.15 -7.25 28.87
CA ALA A 51 12.08 -8.00 28.03
C ALA A 51 11.96 -7.68 26.53
N SER A 52 11.22 -6.64 26.14
CA SER A 52 11.12 -6.20 24.75
C SER A 52 12.44 -5.57 24.30
N ALA A 53 12.88 -5.88 23.08
CA ALA A 53 14.02 -5.19 22.48
C ALA A 53 13.71 -3.70 22.22
N ALA A 54 12.46 -3.40 21.81
CA ALA A 54 11.99 -2.02 21.72
C ALA A 54 11.55 -1.50 23.10
N GLN A 55 11.98 -0.29 23.45
CA GLN A 55 11.65 0.41 24.70
C GLN A 55 11.29 1.88 24.40
N ALA A 56 11.02 2.66 25.45
CA ALA A 56 10.79 4.10 25.31
C ALA A 56 11.96 4.77 24.56
N GLY A 57 11.65 5.63 23.60
CA GLY A 57 12.59 6.17 22.61
C GLY A 57 12.47 5.49 21.24
N CYS A 58 11.73 4.39 21.13
CA CYS A 58 11.34 3.81 19.84
C CYS A 58 10.27 4.69 19.18
N VAL A 59 10.70 5.67 18.37
CA VAL A 59 9.80 6.69 17.79
C VAL A 59 8.59 6.07 17.08
N VAL A 60 8.80 5.00 16.30
CA VAL A 60 7.71 4.30 15.60
C VAL A 60 6.60 3.82 16.55
N LEU A 61 6.97 3.19 17.67
CA LEU A 61 6.00 2.66 18.64
C LEU A 61 5.46 3.73 19.58
N ASP A 62 6.29 4.67 20.00
CA ASP A 62 5.86 5.78 20.87
C ASP A 62 4.80 6.64 20.18
N GLU A 63 4.98 6.94 18.88
CA GLU A 63 3.97 7.63 18.07
C GLU A 63 2.74 6.75 17.80
N ALA A 64 2.94 5.46 17.52
CA ALA A 64 1.82 4.53 17.30
C ALA A 64 0.94 4.39 18.55
N PHE A 65 1.52 4.29 19.75
CA PHE A 65 0.76 4.21 20.99
C PHE A 65 -0.10 5.44 21.22
N ARG A 66 0.45 6.64 20.95
CA ARG A 66 -0.29 7.90 21.04
C ARG A 66 -1.42 7.97 20.01
N ARG A 67 -1.12 7.64 18.75
CA ARG A 67 -2.11 7.61 17.66
C ARG A 67 -3.24 6.63 17.93
N TYR A 68 -2.95 5.37 18.26
CA TYR A 68 -3.97 4.36 18.53
C TYR A 68 -4.78 4.65 19.80
N ARG A 69 -4.16 5.28 20.82
CA ARG A 69 -4.88 5.74 22.00
C ARG A 69 -5.91 6.81 21.64
N ASN A 70 -5.58 7.72 20.72
CA ASN A 70 -6.50 8.72 20.21
C ASN A 70 -7.57 8.11 19.30
N LEU A 71 -7.21 7.19 18.40
CA LEU A 71 -8.18 6.50 17.54
C LEU A 71 -9.23 5.74 18.36
N LEU A 72 -8.81 5.05 19.43
CA LEU A 72 -9.72 4.25 20.27
C LEU A 72 -10.72 5.08 21.08
N PHE A 73 -10.27 6.19 21.68
CA PHE A 73 -11.08 6.92 22.67
C PHE A 73 -11.15 8.43 22.46
N GLY A 74 -10.63 8.97 21.36
CA GLY A 74 -10.55 10.40 21.10
C GLY A 74 -9.75 11.19 22.15
N SER A 75 -9.87 12.52 22.05
CA SER A 75 -9.22 13.52 22.91
C SER A 75 -10.10 14.06 24.05
N GLY A 76 -11.36 13.61 24.15
CA GLY A 76 -12.34 14.10 25.12
C GLY A 76 -12.26 13.47 26.51
N SER A 77 -12.81 14.16 27.52
CA SER A 77 -12.95 13.65 28.89
C SER A 77 -14.12 12.68 29.00
N TRP A 78 -13.84 11.42 29.38
CA TRP A 78 -14.88 10.40 29.52
C TRP A 78 -15.52 10.42 30.92
N PRO A 79 -16.86 10.34 31.04
CA PRO A 79 -17.55 10.29 32.33
C PRO A 79 -17.02 9.11 33.18
N ARG A 80 -16.90 9.32 34.50
CA ARG A 80 -16.55 8.23 35.40
C ARG A 80 -17.68 7.18 35.37
N PRO A 81 -17.37 5.88 35.27
CA PRO A 81 -18.39 4.84 35.27
C PRO A 81 -19.26 4.93 36.53
N SER A 82 -20.58 4.94 36.35
CA SER A 82 -21.54 4.77 37.44
C SER A 82 -21.48 3.31 37.92
N PHE A 83 -20.66 3.04 38.94
CA PHE A 83 -20.58 1.70 39.53
C PHE A 83 -21.86 1.38 40.31
N SER A 84 -22.76 0.58 39.72
CA SER A 84 -23.74 -0.15 40.52
C SER A 84 -22.99 -1.27 41.27
N ARG A 85 -23.25 -1.40 42.56
CA ARG A 85 -22.43 -2.08 43.58
C ARG A 85 -22.29 -3.61 43.46
N LYS A 86 -22.52 -4.22 42.29
CA LYS A 86 -22.65 -5.69 42.15
C LYS A 86 -21.88 -6.39 41.02
N GLN A 87 -20.99 -5.74 40.28
CA GLN A 87 -20.08 -6.47 39.38
C GLN A 87 -18.63 -6.05 39.61
N LEU A 88 -17.85 -6.96 40.18
CA LEU A 88 -16.39 -6.92 40.14
C LEU A 88 -15.98 -7.24 38.69
N ILE A 89 -15.99 -6.24 37.81
CA ILE A 89 -15.67 -6.44 36.40
C ILE A 89 -14.15 -6.44 36.25
N LEU A 90 -13.57 -7.53 35.73
CA LEU A 90 -12.15 -7.59 35.36
C LEU A 90 -11.88 -6.55 34.26
N GLY A 91 -11.24 -5.43 34.63
CA GLY A 91 -10.76 -4.43 33.68
C GLY A 91 -9.41 -4.82 33.06
N LYS A 92 -9.19 -4.47 31.79
CA LYS A 92 -7.91 -4.67 31.09
C LYS A 92 -7.37 -3.33 30.57
N ASN A 93 -6.75 -2.54 31.45
CA ASN A 93 -6.32 -1.18 31.12
C ASN A 93 -4.89 -1.06 30.57
N VAL A 94 -4.22 -2.17 30.31
CA VAL A 94 -2.86 -2.14 29.78
C VAL A 94 -2.77 -3.16 28.65
N LEU A 95 -2.37 -2.71 27.46
CA LEU A 95 -1.83 -3.60 26.43
C LEU A 95 -0.30 -3.56 26.54
N VAL A 96 0.29 -4.70 26.82
CA VAL A 96 1.75 -4.85 26.88
C VAL A 96 2.25 -5.28 25.51
N VAL A 97 3.29 -4.61 25.00
CA VAL A 97 3.87 -4.82 23.66
C VAL A 97 5.31 -5.31 23.81
N SER A 98 5.64 -6.43 23.18
CA SER A 98 6.98 -6.99 23.15
C SER A 98 7.44 -7.22 21.72
N VAL A 99 8.61 -6.70 21.38
CA VAL A 99 9.25 -6.88 20.07
C VAL A 99 10.57 -7.62 20.24
N ILE A 100 10.89 -8.54 19.32
CA ILE A 100 12.13 -9.34 19.37
C ILE A 100 13.32 -8.55 18.81
N THR A 101 13.14 -7.83 17.70
CA THR A 101 14.16 -6.97 17.09
C THR A 101 13.69 -5.52 16.98
N ALA A 102 14.47 -4.60 17.57
CA ALA A 102 14.11 -3.19 17.65
C ALA A 102 14.56 -2.41 16.40
N GLU A 103 13.84 -2.56 15.29
CA GLU A 103 14.05 -1.83 14.03
C GLU A 103 13.47 -0.38 14.08
N CYS A 104 13.59 0.29 15.24
CA CYS A 104 12.86 1.53 15.53
C CYS A 104 13.30 2.75 14.69
N ASN A 105 14.53 2.74 14.18
CA ASN A 105 15.11 3.82 13.38
C ASN A 105 15.30 3.45 11.92
N GLU A 106 14.97 2.21 11.55
CA GLU A 106 15.13 1.71 10.19
C GLU A 106 13.92 2.09 9.32
N PHE A 107 14.13 2.04 8.00
CA PHE A 107 13.04 2.08 7.03
C PHE A 107 12.54 0.66 6.73
N PRO A 108 11.22 0.47 6.54
CA PRO A 108 10.72 -0.81 6.07
C PRO A 108 11.29 -1.09 4.66
N ASN A 109 11.45 -2.36 4.34
CA ASN A 109 11.91 -2.88 3.06
C ASN A 109 11.13 -4.16 2.71
N LEU A 110 11.33 -4.72 1.51
CA LEU A 110 10.56 -5.89 1.04
C LEU A 110 10.71 -7.12 1.94
N GLU A 111 11.87 -7.29 2.59
CA GLU A 111 12.16 -8.41 3.50
C GLU A 111 11.84 -8.07 4.96
N SER A 112 11.36 -6.84 5.24
CA SER A 112 10.97 -6.44 6.59
C SER A 112 9.95 -7.42 7.14
N VAL A 113 10.34 -8.02 8.26
CA VAL A 113 9.60 -9.14 8.81
C VAL A 113 8.34 -8.63 9.49
N GLU A 114 7.25 -8.60 8.73
CA GLU A 114 5.90 -8.55 9.28
C GLU A 114 5.44 -9.95 9.72
N ASN A 115 6.19 -10.99 9.31
CA ASN A 115 5.92 -12.44 9.49
C ASN A 115 7.17 -13.28 9.70
N CYS A 116 7.22 -14.11 10.75
CA CYS A 116 8.30 -15.10 10.85
C CYS A 116 8.19 -16.16 9.72
N LYS A 117 9.13 -16.15 8.76
CA LYS A 117 9.41 -17.32 7.90
C LYS A 117 10.38 -18.25 8.65
N TYR A 118 10.05 -19.55 8.64
CA TYR A 118 10.85 -20.70 9.05
C TYR A 118 12.32 -20.41 9.41
N HIS A 119 12.65 -20.44 10.71
CA HIS A 119 14.03 -20.63 11.15
C HIS A 119 14.19 -22.08 11.64
N PRO A 120 15.03 -22.92 11.01
CA PRO A 120 15.28 -24.28 11.47
C PRO A 120 16.34 -24.24 12.58
N ALA A 121 15.97 -23.73 13.75
CA ALA A 121 16.80 -23.82 14.94
C ALA A 121 15.92 -24.25 16.14
N PRO A 122 16.18 -25.41 16.77
CA PRO A 122 15.47 -25.81 17.97
C PRO A 122 15.93 -24.93 19.14
N CYS A 123 15.05 -24.05 19.62
CA CYS A 123 15.26 -23.39 20.91
C CYS A 123 15.09 -24.42 22.05
N PRO A 124 16.01 -24.47 23.02
CA PRO A 124 16.02 -25.49 24.07
C PRO A 124 14.82 -25.37 25.01
N GLN A 125 14.31 -26.54 25.40
CA GLN A 125 13.12 -26.77 26.21
C GLN A 125 13.12 -26.02 27.55
N ILE A 126 12.13 -25.13 27.75
CA ILE A 126 11.55 -24.83 29.06
C ILE A 126 10.03 -24.69 28.88
N ASN A 127 9.27 -25.39 29.73
CA ASN A 127 7.80 -25.52 29.73
C ASN A 127 7.03 -24.20 29.93
N LEU A 128 7.04 -23.31 28.94
CA LEU A 128 6.13 -22.17 28.81
C LEU A 128 5.70 -22.09 27.34
N THR A 129 4.39 -22.05 27.11
CA THR A 129 3.77 -22.01 25.79
C THR A 129 4.09 -20.69 25.08
N PHE A 130 5.25 -20.59 24.44
CA PHE A 130 5.65 -19.47 23.60
C PHE A 130 5.25 -19.74 22.14
N VAL A 131 4.34 -18.93 21.60
CA VAL A 131 3.95 -18.96 20.19
C VAL A 131 4.72 -17.86 19.46
N ILE A 132 5.58 -18.28 18.54
CA ILE A 132 6.40 -17.43 17.66
C ILE A 132 5.52 -17.03 16.45
N SER A 133 5.09 -15.76 16.43
CA SER A 133 4.38 -14.98 15.39
C SER A 133 3.69 -13.78 16.07
N ASP A 134 3.22 -12.77 15.32
CA ASP A 134 2.35 -11.69 15.82
C ASP A 134 1.16 -12.28 16.60
N THR A 135 1.32 -12.36 17.92
CA THR A 135 0.39 -13.04 18.79
C THR A 135 -0.24 -12.01 19.70
N LEU A 136 -1.51 -11.71 19.45
CA LEU A 136 -2.33 -10.93 20.38
C LEU A 136 -3.08 -11.92 21.27
N THR A 137 -2.73 -11.94 22.56
CA THR A 137 -3.42 -12.74 23.57
C THR A 137 -4.07 -11.84 24.60
N ILE A 138 -5.38 -11.99 24.75
CA ILE A 138 -6.17 -11.35 25.79
C ILE A 138 -6.66 -12.46 26.70
N ASN A 139 -6.13 -12.57 27.92
CA ASN A 139 -6.52 -13.58 28.90
C ASN A 139 -6.79 -12.95 30.28
N ASP A 140 -7.12 -13.78 31.27
CA ASP A 140 -7.53 -13.35 32.61
C ASP A 140 -6.42 -12.56 33.33
N ASP A 141 -5.15 -12.80 33.01
CA ASP A 141 -3.98 -12.23 33.68
C ASP A 141 -3.27 -11.14 32.86
N GLN A 142 -3.28 -11.23 31.53
CA GLN A 142 -2.49 -10.38 30.62
C GLN A 142 -3.25 -10.01 29.33
N CYS A 143 -2.95 -8.82 28.80
CA CYS A 143 -3.28 -8.38 27.45
C CYS A 143 -1.94 -8.09 26.78
N LEU A 144 -1.49 -8.99 25.92
CA LEU A 144 -0.12 -9.05 25.42
C LEU A 144 -0.13 -9.12 23.88
N LEU A 145 0.67 -8.26 23.27
CA LEU A 145 1.01 -8.26 21.86
C LEU A 145 2.50 -8.55 21.73
N VAL A 146 2.84 -9.65 21.06
CA VAL A 146 4.24 -10.03 20.77
C VAL A 146 4.42 -10.02 19.27
N SER A 147 5.49 -9.40 18.77
CA SER A 147 5.87 -9.38 17.36
C SER A 147 7.36 -9.64 17.17
N GLU A 148 7.74 -10.04 15.95
CA GLU A 148 9.16 -10.19 15.59
C GLU A 148 9.83 -8.82 15.52
N THR A 149 9.29 -7.93 14.70
CA THR A 149 9.80 -6.58 14.46
C THR A 149 8.79 -5.53 14.91
N VAL A 150 9.20 -4.27 14.82
CA VAL A 150 8.33 -3.12 15.05
C VAL A 150 7.14 -3.06 14.07
N TRP A 151 7.33 -3.58 12.85
CA TRP A 151 6.32 -3.54 11.80
C TRP A 151 5.13 -4.43 12.14
N GLY A 152 5.38 -5.67 12.60
CA GLY A 152 4.34 -6.58 13.10
C GLY A 152 3.56 -5.98 14.30
N ALA A 153 4.26 -5.25 15.18
CA ALA A 153 3.59 -4.54 16.27
C ALA A 153 2.59 -3.49 15.78
N LEU A 154 2.91 -2.72 14.72
CA LEU A 154 1.95 -1.79 14.11
C LEU A 154 0.71 -2.52 13.57
N ARG A 155 0.88 -3.67 12.92
CA ARG A 155 -0.24 -4.48 12.39
C ARG A 155 -1.11 -5.02 13.52
N GLY A 156 -0.49 -5.48 14.60
CA GLY A 156 -1.21 -5.97 15.78
C GLY A 156 -1.95 -4.85 16.53
N LEU A 157 -1.40 -3.63 16.58
CA LEU A 157 -2.10 -2.47 17.16
C LEU A 157 -3.35 -2.10 16.34
N GLU A 158 -3.28 -2.18 15.01
CA GLU A 158 -4.47 -2.00 14.16
C GLU A 158 -5.53 -3.04 14.48
N THR A 159 -5.17 -4.32 14.50
CA THR A 159 -6.10 -5.41 14.84
C THR A 159 -6.68 -5.23 16.24
N PHE A 160 -5.87 -4.86 17.23
CA PHE A 160 -6.34 -4.56 18.58
C PHE A 160 -7.38 -3.44 18.56
N SER A 161 -7.15 -2.38 17.79
CA SER A 161 -8.06 -1.24 17.70
C SER A 161 -9.45 -1.62 17.20
N GLN A 162 -9.52 -2.58 16.27
CA GLN A 162 -10.78 -3.07 15.69
C GLN A 162 -11.51 -4.07 16.59
N LEU A 163 -10.82 -4.72 17.52
CA LEU A 163 -11.44 -5.62 18.50
C LEU A 163 -12.16 -4.87 19.63
N VAL A 164 -11.77 -3.61 19.88
CA VAL A 164 -12.43 -2.76 20.87
C VAL A 164 -13.79 -2.31 20.33
N TRP A 165 -14.82 -2.41 21.16
CA TRP A 165 -16.17 -2.02 20.78
C TRP A 165 -16.90 -1.32 21.93
N LYS A 166 -17.95 -0.57 21.59
CA LYS A 166 -18.81 0.12 22.56
C LYS A 166 -20.17 -0.56 22.64
N SER A 167 -20.65 -0.79 23.86
CA SER A 167 -22.04 -1.21 24.08
C SER A 167 -23.01 -0.05 23.83
N ALA A 168 -24.32 -0.34 23.79
CA ALA A 168 -25.36 0.68 23.66
C ALA A 168 -25.32 1.72 24.79
N GLU A 169 -24.85 1.32 25.98
CA GLU A 169 -24.66 2.18 27.14
C GLU A 169 -23.35 3.00 27.07
N GLY A 170 -22.58 2.88 25.98
CA GLY A 170 -21.32 3.60 25.78
C GLY A 170 -20.12 3.02 26.51
N THR A 171 -20.23 1.81 27.08
CA THR A 171 -19.11 1.16 27.78
C THR A 171 -18.19 0.45 26.78
N PHE A 172 -16.88 0.68 26.89
CA PHE A 172 -15.89 0.01 26.03
C PHE A 172 -15.59 -1.40 26.53
N PHE A 173 -15.61 -2.35 25.60
CA PHE A 173 -15.32 -3.75 25.84
C PHE A 173 -14.33 -4.31 24.84
N ILE A 174 -13.69 -5.39 25.24
CA ILE A 174 -12.94 -6.29 24.36
C ILE A 174 -13.20 -7.74 24.77
N ASN A 175 -13.32 -8.62 23.79
CA ASN A 175 -13.50 -10.04 24.06
C ASN A 175 -12.16 -10.73 24.34
N LYS A 176 -12.20 -11.80 25.13
CA LYS A 176 -11.08 -12.74 25.24
C LYS A 176 -10.83 -13.30 23.84
N THR A 177 -9.62 -13.09 23.33
CA THR A 177 -9.26 -13.40 21.96
C THR A 177 -7.81 -13.87 21.92
N LYS A 178 -7.53 -14.85 21.07
CA LYS A 178 -6.18 -15.27 20.69
C LYS A 178 -6.06 -15.17 19.17
N ILE A 179 -5.13 -14.35 18.71
CA ILE A 179 -4.83 -14.16 17.28
C ILE A 179 -3.38 -14.57 17.04
N LYS A 180 -3.17 -15.26 15.93
CA LYS A 180 -1.86 -15.46 15.29
C LYS A 180 -2.04 -15.00 13.85
N ASP A 181 -1.35 -13.94 13.48
CA ASP A 181 -1.55 -13.29 12.17
C ASP A 181 -0.23 -13.09 11.43
N PHE A 182 -0.34 -13.01 10.10
CA PHE A 182 0.78 -12.79 9.19
C PHE A 182 0.29 -12.53 7.75
N PRO A 183 0.82 -11.58 6.95
CA PRO A 183 0.47 -11.40 5.54
C PRO A 183 0.72 -12.65 4.69
N ARG A 184 -0.16 -12.86 3.72
CA ARG A 184 0.04 -13.85 2.66
C ARG A 184 1.14 -13.43 1.70
N PHE A 185 1.21 -12.14 1.36
CA PHE A 185 2.18 -11.58 0.43
C PHE A 185 2.96 -10.41 1.05
N PRO A 186 4.28 -10.31 0.87
CA PRO A 186 5.10 -9.24 1.45
C PRO A 186 4.89 -7.86 0.80
N HIS A 187 4.58 -7.79 -0.50
CA HIS A 187 4.37 -6.51 -1.20
C HIS A 187 2.88 -6.22 -1.38
N ARG A 188 2.37 -5.19 -0.70
CA ARG A 188 0.96 -4.81 -0.73
C ARG A 188 0.86 -3.32 -0.95
N GLY A 189 0.63 -2.93 -2.19
CA GLY A 189 0.75 -1.55 -2.62
C GLY A 189 -0.55 -0.81 -2.91
N ILE A 190 -0.48 0.51 -2.82
CA ILE A 190 -1.39 1.46 -3.45
C ILE A 190 -0.56 2.35 -4.36
N LEU A 191 -0.93 2.42 -5.64
CA LEU A 191 -0.41 3.42 -6.57
C LEU A 191 -1.28 4.67 -6.53
N LEU A 192 -0.67 5.82 -6.27
CA LEU A 192 -1.27 7.13 -6.51
C LEU A 192 -0.52 7.88 -7.62
N ASP A 193 -1.28 8.31 -8.61
CA ASP A 193 -0.83 9.22 -9.66
C ASP A 193 -1.02 10.66 -9.20
N THR A 194 0.11 11.38 -9.15
CA THR A 194 0.15 12.81 -8.78
C THR A 194 0.54 13.72 -9.93
N SER A 195 0.63 13.18 -11.13
CA SER A 195 0.98 13.90 -12.34
C SER A 195 -0.26 14.34 -13.13
N ARG A 196 -1.19 13.41 -13.38
CA ARG A 196 -2.41 13.71 -14.15
C ARG A 196 -3.25 14.76 -13.43
N HIS A 197 -3.33 14.70 -12.10
CA HIS A 197 -3.73 15.80 -11.24
C HIS A 197 -2.81 15.86 -10.01
N TYR A 198 -2.49 17.08 -9.57
CA TYR A 198 -1.75 17.27 -8.32
C TYR A 198 -2.61 16.87 -7.12
N LEU A 199 -2.00 16.15 -6.17
CA LEU A 199 -2.61 15.86 -4.88
C LEU A 199 -1.93 16.69 -3.78
N PRO A 200 -2.66 17.47 -2.97
CA PRO A 200 -2.08 18.13 -1.81
C PRO A 200 -1.41 17.14 -0.87
N LEU A 201 -0.33 17.56 -0.20
CA LEU A 201 0.40 16.73 0.76
C LEU A 201 -0.54 16.08 1.78
N SER A 202 -1.52 16.82 2.31
CA SER A 202 -2.51 16.30 3.27
C SER A 202 -3.29 15.10 2.73
N SER A 203 -3.68 15.10 1.45
CA SER A 203 -4.38 13.97 0.82
C SER A 203 -3.52 12.71 0.72
N ILE A 204 -2.20 12.87 0.53
CA ILE A 204 -1.24 11.78 0.53
C ILE A 204 -1.09 11.22 1.95
N LEU A 205 -0.90 12.10 2.95
CA LEU A 205 -0.77 11.70 4.36
C LEU A 205 -2.04 10.99 4.87
N ASP A 206 -3.22 11.50 4.53
CA ASP A 206 -4.50 10.86 4.84
C ASP A 206 -4.60 9.47 4.19
N THR A 207 -4.13 9.33 2.95
CA THR A 207 -4.09 8.01 2.29
C THR A 207 -3.17 7.04 3.02
N LEU A 208 -1.99 7.48 3.48
CA LEU A 208 -1.06 6.67 4.28
C LEU A 208 -1.67 6.21 5.62
N ASP A 209 -2.49 7.03 6.26
CA ASP A 209 -3.26 6.61 7.45
C ASP A 209 -4.20 5.45 7.13
N VAL A 210 -4.97 5.56 6.05
CA VAL A 210 -5.94 4.52 5.69
C VAL A 210 -5.25 3.25 5.15
N MET A 211 -4.12 3.39 4.47
CA MET A 211 -3.25 2.27 4.13
C MET A 211 -2.84 1.48 5.38
N ALA A 212 -2.44 2.17 6.45
CA ALA A 212 -2.09 1.52 7.72
C ALA A 212 -3.28 0.78 8.34
N TYR A 213 -4.49 1.36 8.30
CA TYR A 213 -5.71 0.70 8.79
C TYR A 213 -6.01 -0.60 8.02
N ASN A 214 -5.71 -0.62 6.72
CA ASN A 214 -5.92 -1.76 5.83
C ASN A 214 -4.71 -2.71 5.75
N LYS A 215 -3.61 -2.41 6.45
CA LYS A 215 -2.35 -3.18 6.44
C LYS A 215 -1.65 -3.26 5.07
N PHE A 216 -1.86 -2.26 4.21
CA PHE A 216 -0.97 -2.00 3.07
C PHE A 216 0.41 -1.54 3.59
N ASN A 217 1.46 -1.82 2.84
CA ASN A 217 2.84 -1.51 3.25
C ASN A 217 3.72 -0.93 2.13
N VAL A 218 3.16 -0.66 0.94
CA VAL A 218 3.86 0.03 -0.14
C VAL A 218 3.01 1.18 -0.65
N PHE A 219 3.57 2.38 -0.62
CA PHE A 219 3.05 3.54 -1.32
C PHE A 219 3.83 3.66 -2.62
N HIS A 220 3.22 3.24 -3.72
CA HIS A 220 3.74 3.42 -5.06
C HIS A 220 3.36 4.83 -5.50
N TRP A 221 4.34 5.72 -5.49
CA TRP A 221 4.14 7.12 -5.83
C TRP A 221 4.52 7.34 -7.28
N HIS A 222 3.51 7.46 -8.14
CA HIS A 222 3.69 7.86 -9.54
C HIS A 222 3.73 9.39 -9.59
N LEU A 223 4.95 9.94 -9.53
CA LEU A 223 5.18 11.37 -9.26
C LEU A 223 4.97 12.25 -10.49
N VAL A 224 5.38 11.77 -11.66
CA VAL A 224 5.50 12.56 -12.89
C VAL A 224 5.00 11.75 -14.08
N ASP A 225 4.48 12.43 -15.09
CA ASP A 225 3.96 11.82 -16.33
C ASP A 225 3.88 12.92 -17.42
N ASP A 226 3.23 12.67 -18.54
CA ASP A 226 3.05 13.62 -19.64
C ASP A 226 2.48 14.98 -19.22
N SER A 227 1.50 14.96 -18.32
CA SER A 227 0.71 16.15 -17.99
C SER A 227 1.42 17.10 -17.03
N SER A 228 2.19 16.59 -16.06
CA SER A 228 2.93 17.47 -15.15
C SER A 228 4.18 16.84 -14.52
N PHE A 229 5.10 17.72 -14.10
CA PHE A 229 6.30 17.38 -13.33
C PHE A 229 6.29 18.13 -11.98
N PRO A 230 5.56 17.63 -10.96
CA PRO A 230 5.46 18.31 -9.66
C PRO A 230 6.66 18.08 -8.73
N TYR A 231 7.44 17.01 -8.91
CA TYR A 231 8.61 16.73 -8.08
C TYR A 231 9.68 17.83 -8.21
N GLU A 232 10.13 18.42 -7.10
CA GLU A 232 11.21 19.41 -7.08
C GLU A 232 12.59 18.74 -7.06
N SER A 233 13.24 18.68 -8.22
CA SER A 233 14.62 18.21 -8.31
C SER A 233 15.61 19.33 -7.97
N PHE A 234 16.56 19.06 -7.08
CA PHE A 234 17.62 20.01 -6.76
C PHE A 234 18.76 20.01 -7.79
N THR A 235 18.95 18.93 -8.55
CA THR A 235 19.91 18.89 -9.67
C THR A 235 19.35 19.55 -10.93
N PHE A 236 18.04 19.41 -11.19
CA PHE A 236 17.36 19.94 -12.37
C PHE A 236 16.10 20.76 -12.01
N PRO A 237 16.25 21.93 -11.38
CA PRO A 237 15.10 22.73 -10.90
C PRO A 237 14.18 23.23 -12.03
N GLU A 238 14.67 23.26 -13.27
CA GLU A 238 13.89 23.67 -14.44
C GLU A 238 12.83 22.64 -14.84
N LEU A 239 12.97 21.36 -14.45
CA LEU A 239 11.94 20.33 -14.67
C LEU A 239 10.62 20.75 -14.02
N THR A 240 10.66 21.08 -12.73
CA THR A 240 9.48 21.48 -11.97
C THR A 240 8.97 22.86 -12.38
N ARG A 241 9.89 23.83 -12.56
CA ARG A 241 9.51 25.22 -12.90
C ARG A 241 8.78 25.35 -14.23
N LYS A 242 9.04 24.45 -15.17
CA LYS A 242 8.46 24.48 -16.52
C LYS A 242 7.53 23.31 -16.83
N GLY A 243 7.58 22.24 -16.04
CA GLY A 243 6.77 21.04 -16.22
C GLY A 243 5.62 20.88 -15.22
N SER A 244 5.65 21.54 -14.06
CA SER A 244 4.51 21.51 -13.12
C SER A 244 3.32 22.35 -13.61
N TYR A 245 2.11 22.01 -13.16
CA TYR A 245 0.92 22.82 -13.44
C TYR A 245 1.04 24.26 -12.93
N ASN A 246 1.69 24.43 -11.78
CA ASN A 246 2.01 25.72 -11.21
C ASN A 246 3.33 25.62 -10.42
N PRO A 247 4.33 26.46 -10.71
CA PRO A 247 5.69 26.33 -10.17
C PRO A 247 5.81 26.68 -8.67
N VAL A 248 4.70 27.00 -7.99
CA VAL A 248 4.66 27.35 -6.57
C VAL A 248 3.64 26.51 -5.81
N THR A 249 2.43 26.33 -6.35
CA THR A 249 1.33 25.71 -5.60
C THR A 249 1.12 24.23 -5.89
N HIS A 250 1.67 23.71 -7.00
CA HIS A 250 1.48 22.32 -7.46
C HIS A 250 2.83 21.64 -7.61
N ILE A 251 3.62 21.70 -6.53
CA ILE A 251 4.96 21.12 -6.46
C ILE A 251 5.09 20.30 -5.17
N TYR A 252 5.95 19.28 -5.21
CA TYR A 252 6.42 18.56 -4.03
C TYR A 252 7.86 18.98 -3.76
N THR A 253 8.04 19.83 -2.76
CA THR A 253 9.37 20.27 -2.33
C THR A 253 10.15 19.12 -1.71
N ALA A 254 11.46 19.28 -1.57
CA ALA A 254 12.29 18.31 -0.85
C ALA A 254 11.79 18.05 0.60
N GLN A 255 11.17 19.05 1.23
CA GLN A 255 10.59 18.90 2.56
C GLN A 255 9.30 18.07 2.54
N ASP A 256 8.43 18.28 1.55
CA ASP A 256 7.20 17.50 1.38
C ASP A 256 7.53 16.02 1.15
N VAL A 257 8.49 15.73 0.26
CA VAL A 257 8.94 14.36 -0.03
C VAL A 257 9.49 13.69 1.22
N LYS A 258 10.34 14.40 1.99
CA LYS A 258 10.88 13.89 3.27
C LYS A 258 9.77 13.62 4.29
N GLU A 259 8.77 14.49 4.36
CA GLU A 259 7.64 14.32 5.26
C GLU A 259 6.81 13.08 4.90
N VAL A 260 6.48 12.88 3.61
CA VAL A 260 5.80 11.66 3.14
C VAL A 260 6.58 10.40 3.52
N ILE A 261 7.88 10.39 3.27
CA ILE A 261 8.76 9.25 3.58
C ILE A 261 8.77 8.93 5.08
N GLU A 262 8.92 9.92 5.96
CA GLU A 262 8.91 9.68 7.41
C GLU A 262 7.52 9.31 7.91
N TYR A 263 6.48 9.97 7.41
CA TYR A 263 5.10 9.68 7.80
C TYR A 263 4.67 8.25 7.44
N ALA A 264 5.11 7.77 6.27
CA ALA A 264 4.97 6.40 5.82
C ALA A 264 5.78 5.43 6.70
N ARG A 265 7.04 5.76 7.02
CA ARG A 265 7.91 4.95 7.90
C ARG A 265 7.29 4.72 9.27
N LEU A 266 6.72 5.76 9.89
CA LEU A 266 6.02 5.65 11.19
C LEU A 266 4.76 4.76 11.17
N ARG A 267 4.36 4.30 9.99
CA ARG A 267 3.25 3.37 9.72
C ARG A 267 3.71 2.04 9.11
N GLY A 268 5.02 1.85 8.96
CA GLY A 268 5.60 0.69 8.31
C GLY A 268 5.20 0.60 6.83
N ILE A 269 5.17 1.74 6.14
CA ILE A 269 4.87 1.83 4.71
C ILE A 269 6.15 2.26 3.99
N ARG A 270 6.52 1.51 2.95
CA ARG A 270 7.61 1.82 2.02
C ARG A 270 7.13 2.88 1.04
N VAL A 271 8.00 3.80 0.64
CA VAL A 271 7.73 4.73 -0.46
C VAL A 271 8.52 4.29 -1.68
N LEU A 272 7.81 3.72 -2.66
CA LEU A 272 8.36 3.28 -3.94
C LEU A 272 8.08 4.39 -4.96
N ALA A 273 9.10 5.17 -5.29
CA ALA A 273 8.96 6.26 -6.26
C ALA A 273 9.04 5.74 -7.69
N GLU A 274 8.16 6.26 -8.55
CA GLU A 274 8.17 6.02 -9.98
C GLU A 274 8.50 7.29 -10.77
N PHE A 275 9.48 7.15 -11.65
CA PHE A 275 9.82 8.13 -12.68
C PHE A 275 9.86 7.40 -14.02
N ASP A 276 8.69 7.29 -14.64
CA ASP A 276 8.50 6.49 -15.84
C ASP A 276 9.21 7.10 -17.06
N THR A 277 9.93 6.24 -17.78
CA THR A 277 10.64 6.55 -19.01
C THR A 277 10.74 5.28 -19.88
N PRO A 278 10.85 5.38 -21.22
CA PRO A 278 10.93 6.61 -22.03
C PRO A 278 9.59 7.19 -22.46
N GLY A 279 8.48 6.47 -22.25
CA GLY A 279 7.12 6.98 -22.42
C GLY A 279 6.79 8.06 -21.40
N HIS A 280 5.57 8.61 -21.43
CA HIS A 280 5.02 9.39 -20.31
C HIS A 280 5.91 10.56 -19.81
N THR A 281 6.62 11.23 -20.71
CA THR A 281 7.68 12.20 -20.37
C THR A 281 7.49 13.58 -20.98
N LEU A 282 6.31 13.90 -21.56
CA LEU A 282 6.08 15.20 -22.20
C LEU A 282 6.36 16.41 -21.27
N SER A 283 6.06 16.30 -19.97
CA SER A 283 6.32 17.34 -18.97
C SER A 283 7.81 17.60 -18.70
N TRP A 284 8.69 16.66 -19.03
CA TRP A 284 10.13 16.76 -18.78
C TRP A 284 10.83 17.68 -19.81
N GLY A 285 10.30 17.70 -21.03
CA GLY A 285 10.92 18.38 -22.19
C GLY A 285 11.18 19.87 -22.00
N PRO A 286 10.23 20.68 -21.48
CA PRO A 286 10.46 22.11 -21.23
C PRO A 286 11.61 22.40 -20.26
N GLY A 287 11.82 21.53 -19.28
CA GLY A 287 12.89 21.67 -18.28
C GLY A 287 14.26 21.24 -18.80
N VAL A 288 14.31 20.29 -19.73
CA VAL A 288 15.54 19.72 -20.29
C VAL A 288 15.48 19.73 -21.82
N PRO A 289 15.82 20.87 -22.46
CA PRO A 289 15.76 20.99 -23.91
C PRO A 289 16.61 19.93 -24.62
N GLY A 290 16.01 19.23 -25.59
CA GLY A 290 16.66 18.17 -26.37
C GLY A 290 16.52 16.77 -25.77
N LEU A 291 15.88 16.62 -24.61
CA LEU A 291 15.60 15.31 -24.01
C LEU A 291 14.57 14.51 -24.82
N LEU A 292 13.47 15.14 -25.23
CA LEU A 292 12.38 14.48 -25.95
C LEU A 292 12.63 14.45 -27.46
N THR A 293 12.11 13.42 -28.12
CA THR A 293 12.24 13.28 -29.57
C THR A 293 11.32 14.27 -30.30
N PRO A 294 11.84 15.17 -31.15
CA PRO A 294 10.99 15.98 -32.02
C PRO A 294 10.34 15.08 -33.08
N CYS A 295 9.02 15.16 -33.25
CA CYS A 295 8.33 14.42 -34.30
C CYS A 295 8.39 15.15 -35.63
N TYR A 296 8.23 14.41 -36.73
CA TYR A 296 8.31 14.94 -38.09
C TYR A 296 7.04 14.62 -38.87
N SER A 297 6.60 15.56 -39.70
CA SER A 297 5.57 15.35 -40.71
C SER A 297 6.22 15.53 -42.08
N GLY A 298 6.54 14.40 -42.73
CA GLY A 298 7.40 14.39 -43.92
C GLY A 298 8.82 14.83 -43.59
N SER A 299 9.32 15.87 -44.26
CA SER A 299 10.70 16.36 -44.09
C SER A 299 10.87 17.46 -43.03
N ARG A 300 9.78 17.89 -42.38
CA ARG A 300 9.80 19.01 -41.43
C ARG A 300 9.36 18.56 -40.03
N PRO A 301 9.93 19.16 -38.96
CA PRO A 301 9.42 18.96 -37.61
C PRO A 301 7.94 19.36 -37.52
N SER A 302 7.12 18.54 -36.85
CA SER A 302 5.68 18.79 -36.65
C SER A 302 5.40 19.85 -35.58
N GLY A 303 6.40 20.15 -34.74
CA GLY A 303 6.24 20.98 -33.55
C GLY A 303 5.76 20.20 -32.31
N THR A 304 5.52 18.90 -32.45
CA THR A 304 5.19 17.99 -31.34
C THR A 304 6.40 17.18 -30.91
N PHE A 305 6.35 16.65 -29.70
CA PHE A 305 7.37 15.77 -29.13
C PHE A 305 6.75 14.41 -28.83
N GLY A 306 7.60 13.38 -28.83
CA GLY A 306 7.25 12.03 -28.40
C GLY A 306 8.15 11.58 -27.25
N PRO A 307 8.39 10.26 -27.12
CA PRO A 307 9.20 9.71 -26.04
C PRO A 307 10.61 10.31 -25.96
N VAL A 308 11.26 10.11 -24.80
CA VAL A 308 12.68 10.41 -24.59
C VAL A 308 13.51 9.95 -25.79
N ASN A 309 14.49 10.76 -26.20
CA ASN A 309 15.35 10.47 -27.34
C ASN A 309 16.50 9.54 -26.93
N PRO A 310 16.50 8.26 -27.35
CA PRO A 310 17.51 7.29 -26.93
C PRO A 310 18.78 7.34 -27.79
N SER A 311 18.85 8.21 -28.81
CA SER A 311 19.99 8.28 -29.72
C SER A 311 21.11 9.21 -29.25
N LEU A 312 20.88 10.00 -28.19
CA LEU A 312 21.77 11.05 -27.73
C LEU A 312 22.46 10.66 -26.42
N ASN A 313 23.77 10.87 -26.33
CA ASN A 313 24.52 10.64 -25.09
C ASN A 313 24.06 11.56 -23.95
N SER A 314 23.67 12.80 -24.28
CA SER A 314 23.16 13.77 -23.31
C SER A 314 21.92 13.28 -22.57
N THR A 315 21.12 12.40 -23.18
CA THR A 315 19.98 11.74 -22.53
C THR A 315 20.47 10.89 -21.35
N TYR A 316 21.52 10.10 -21.55
CA TYR A 316 22.04 9.20 -20.53
C TYR A 316 22.85 9.94 -19.47
N ASP A 317 23.55 11.03 -19.84
CA ASP A 317 24.20 11.93 -18.86
C ASP A 317 23.17 12.57 -17.91
N PHE A 318 22.04 13.00 -18.48
CA PHE A 318 20.90 13.51 -17.71
C PHE A 318 20.31 12.43 -16.80
N MET A 319 19.96 11.25 -17.35
CA MET A 319 19.37 10.15 -16.59
C MET A 319 20.29 9.68 -15.46
N SER A 320 21.60 9.57 -15.71
CA SER A 320 22.59 9.23 -14.69
C SER A 320 22.58 10.23 -13.54
N THR A 321 22.62 11.53 -13.85
CA THR A 321 22.61 12.57 -12.80
C THR A 321 21.29 12.62 -12.05
N PHE A 322 20.17 12.47 -12.76
CA PHE A 322 18.83 12.53 -12.17
C PHE A 322 18.58 11.35 -11.24
N PHE A 323 18.83 10.12 -11.70
CA PHE A 323 18.63 8.92 -10.86
C PHE A 323 19.64 8.80 -9.71
N LEU A 324 20.80 9.46 -9.79
CA LEU A 324 21.69 9.62 -8.63
C LEU A 324 21.02 10.43 -7.52
N GLU A 325 20.35 11.53 -7.86
CA GLU A 325 19.52 12.28 -6.90
C GLU A 325 18.38 11.42 -6.36
N ILE A 326 17.60 10.76 -7.23
CA ILE A 326 16.47 9.92 -6.80
C ILE A 326 16.92 8.82 -5.84
N SER A 327 18.05 8.16 -6.13
CA SER A 327 18.60 7.11 -5.26
C SER A 327 18.98 7.61 -3.86
N SER A 328 19.33 8.89 -3.74
CA SER A 328 19.70 9.56 -2.49
C SER A 328 18.48 10.08 -1.73
N VAL A 329 17.44 10.52 -2.43
CA VAL A 329 16.21 11.07 -1.84
C VAL A 329 15.31 9.96 -1.30
N PHE A 330 15.13 8.87 -2.06
CA PHE A 330 14.22 7.79 -1.70
C PHE A 330 14.99 6.62 -1.08
N PRO A 331 14.76 6.31 0.22
CA PRO A 331 15.54 5.30 0.93
C PRO A 331 15.16 3.87 0.58
N ASP A 332 13.99 3.63 -0.03
CA ASP A 332 13.60 2.28 -0.44
C ASP A 332 14.62 1.68 -1.41
N PHE A 333 14.89 0.39 -1.26
CA PHE A 333 15.86 -0.29 -2.12
C PHE A 333 15.40 -0.35 -3.58
N TYR A 334 14.09 -0.39 -3.83
CA TYR A 334 13.54 -0.45 -5.17
C TYR A 334 13.08 0.92 -5.65
N LEU A 335 13.34 1.20 -6.92
CA LEU A 335 12.72 2.29 -7.68
C LEU A 335 11.84 1.68 -8.78
N HIS A 336 10.70 2.31 -9.07
CA HIS A 336 9.92 1.94 -10.26
C HIS A 336 10.43 2.77 -11.44
N LEU A 337 10.88 2.09 -12.50
CA LEU A 337 11.46 2.75 -13.68
C LEU A 337 10.45 2.90 -14.83
N GLY A 338 9.22 2.44 -14.60
CA GLY A 338 8.14 2.48 -15.58
C GLY A 338 8.41 1.55 -16.76
N GLY A 339 8.39 2.11 -17.96
CA GLY A 339 8.68 1.43 -19.21
C GLY A 339 7.46 0.90 -19.94
N ASP A 340 6.27 1.47 -19.71
CA ASP A 340 5.02 1.10 -20.38
C ASP A 340 4.68 2.01 -21.58
N GLU A 341 3.70 1.53 -22.36
CA GLU A 341 2.99 2.22 -23.47
C GLU A 341 3.81 3.11 -24.42
N VAL A 342 5.08 2.76 -24.70
CA VAL A 342 5.93 3.58 -25.57
C VAL A 342 5.43 3.60 -27.03
N ASP A 343 4.92 4.76 -27.48
CA ASP A 343 4.54 4.97 -28.88
C ASP A 343 5.76 5.29 -29.77
N PHE A 344 6.09 4.34 -30.65
CA PHE A 344 7.20 4.47 -31.60
C PHE A 344 6.91 5.39 -32.81
N THR A 345 5.71 5.95 -32.95
CA THR A 345 5.32 6.77 -34.11
C THR A 345 6.24 7.98 -34.27
N CYS A 346 6.54 8.68 -33.17
CA CYS A 346 7.42 9.83 -33.20
C CYS A 346 8.87 9.45 -33.56
N TRP A 347 9.38 8.37 -32.96
CA TRP A 347 10.71 7.83 -33.28
C TRP A 347 10.83 7.46 -34.76
N ARG A 348 9.82 6.79 -35.32
CA ARG A 348 9.75 6.40 -36.74
C ARG A 348 9.75 7.61 -37.67
N SER A 349 9.14 8.71 -37.25
CA SER A 349 9.13 9.93 -38.06
C SER A 349 10.49 10.64 -38.10
N ASN A 350 11.34 10.45 -37.10
CA ASN A 350 12.54 11.27 -36.91
C ASN A 350 13.77 10.73 -37.69
N PRO A 351 14.34 11.51 -38.63
CA PRO A 351 15.45 11.06 -39.47
C PRO A 351 16.75 10.77 -38.70
N ASN A 352 16.99 11.43 -37.57
CA ASN A 352 18.17 11.17 -36.75
C ASN A 352 18.06 9.83 -36.01
N ILE A 353 16.85 9.49 -35.54
CA ILE A 353 16.58 8.17 -34.94
C ILE A 353 16.74 7.07 -35.99
N GLU A 354 16.18 7.24 -37.18
CA GLU A 354 16.35 6.31 -38.31
C GLU A 354 17.83 6.11 -38.68
N ALA A 355 18.63 7.18 -38.66
CA ALA A 355 20.08 7.08 -38.88
C ALA A 355 20.78 6.31 -37.75
N PHE A 356 20.38 6.53 -36.50
CA PHE A 356 20.91 5.82 -35.34
C PHE A 356 20.55 4.32 -35.37
N MET A 357 19.30 3.99 -35.71
CA MET A 357 18.82 2.63 -35.93
C MET A 357 19.72 1.89 -36.93
N LYS A 358 19.98 2.49 -38.09
CA LYS A 358 20.88 1.94 -39.11
C LYS A 358 22.32 1.76 -38.61
N LYS A 359 22.83 2.73 -37.85
CA LYS A 359 24.19 2.68 -37.27
C LYS A 359 24.34 1.54 -36.26
N LYS A 360 23.32 1.30 -35.44
CA LYS A 360 23.29 0.23 -34.43
C LYS A 360 22.89 -1.13 -35.00
N GLY A 361 22.38 -1.16 -36.23
CA GLY A 361 21.88 -2.38 -36.86
C GLY A 361 20.55 -2.87 -36.29
N PHE A 362 19.74 -1.97 -35.73
CA PHE A 362 18.43 -2.31 -35.17
C PHE A 362 17.39 -2.47 -36.29
N SER A 363 16.62 -3.55 -36.22
CA SER A 363 15.59 -3.89 -37.21
C SER A 363 14.19 -3.38 -36.84
N ASP A 364 13.95 -3.12 -35.56
CA ASP A 364 12.67 -2.65 -35.05
C ASP A 364 12.85 -1.67 -33.87
N PHE A 365 11.82 -0.87 -33.60
CA PHE A 365 11.87 0.14 -32.53
C PHE A 365 11.79 -0.47 -31.11
N LYS A 366 11.40 -1.74 -30.97
CA LYS A 366 11.46 -2.45 -29.68
C LYS A 366 12.90 -2.70 -29.27
N GLN A 367 13.81 -2.94 -30.22
CA GLN A 367 15.24 -3.01 -29.96
C GLN A 367 15.80 -1.66 -29.53
N LEU A 368 15.29 -0.56 -30.06
CA LEU A 368 15.68 0.80 -29.64
C LEU A 368 15.22 1.10 -28.21
N GLU A 369 13.97 0.80 -27.90
CA GLU A 369 13.44 0.86 -26.53
C GLU A 369 14.25 -0.05 -25.60
N SER A 370 14.51 -1.30 -26.00
CA SER A 370 15.33 -2.24 -25.23
C SER A 370 16.73 -1.70 -24.95
N PHE A 371 17.34 -1.01 -25.92
CA PHE A 371 18.63 -0.34 -25.76
C PHE A 371 18.56 0.79 -24.74
N TYR A 372 17.50 1.62 -24.80
CA TYR A 372 17.27 2.67 -23.81
C TYR A 372 17.12 2.10 -22.40
N ILE A 373 16.19 1.17 -22.22
CA ILE A 373 15.86 0.60 -20.92
C ILE A 373 17.09 -0.11 -20.36
N GLN A 374 17.79 -0.96 -21.12
CA GLN A 374 19.03 -1.61 -20.65
C GLN A 374 20.06 -0.62 -20.14
N THR A 375 20.29 0.47 -20.88
CA THR A 375 21.25 1.49 -20.47
C THR A 375 20.81 2.19 -19.17
N LEU A 376 19.51 2.44 -19.01
CA LEU A 376 18.97 3.00 -17.77
C LEU A 376 19.08 2.03 -16.59
N LEU A 377 18.79 0.74 -16.81
CA LEU A 377 18.93 -0.30 -15.80
C LEU A 377 20.37 -0.46 -15.30
N ASP A 378 21.34 -0.33 -16.21
CA ASP A 378 22.77 -0.35 -15.88
C ASP A 378 23.15 0.87 -15.02
N ILE A 379 22.65 2.06 -15.37
CA ILE A 379 22.85 3.29 -14.57
C ILE A 379 22.30 3.12 -13.15
N VAL A 380 21.06 2.66 -12.99
CA VAL A 380 20.41 2.52 -11.67
C VAL A 380 21.08 1.41 -10.85
N SER A 381 21.57 0.37 -11.52
CA SER A 381 22.32 -0.72 -10.91
C SER A 381 23.63 -0.26 -10.25
N ASP A 382 24.28 0.76 -10.80
CA ASP A 382 25.52 1.33 -10.24
C ASP A 382 25.29 2.13 -8.94
N TYR A 383 24.03 2.41 -8.58
CA TYR A 383 23.64 3.11 -7.35
C TYR A 383 23.14 2.18 -6.24
N ASP A 384 23.42 0.88 -6.34
CA ASP A 384 23.00 -0.14 -5.38
C ASP A 384 21.47 -0.17 -5.12
N LYS A 385 20.67 0.12 -6.16
CA LYS A 385 19.20 0.02 -6.14
C LYS A 385 18.70 -1.15 -6.98
N GLY A 386 17.66 -1.82 -6.49
CA GLY A 386 16.83 -2.72 -7.29
C GLY A 386 15.79 -1.93 -8.09
N TYR A 387 15.14 -2.59 -9.03
CA TYR A 387 14.10 -1.94 -9.84
C TYR A 387 12.88 -2.80 -10.09
N VAL A 388 11.76 -2.10 -10.19
CA VAL A 388 10.46 -2.59 -10.65
C VAL A 388 10.18 -1.97 -12.01
N VAL A 389 9.62 -2.76 -12.93
CA VAL A 389 9.25 -2.31 -14.27
C VAL A 389 7.87 -2.84 -14.64
N TRP A 390 7.17 -2.12 -15.52
CA TRP A 390 5.94 -2.62 -16.13
C TRP A 390 6.22 -3.79 -17.09
N GLN A 391 5.17 -4.58 -17.36
CA GLN A 391 5.28 -5.83 -18.12
C GLN A 391 5.87 -5.69 -19.53
N GLU A 392 5.72 -4.54 -20.19
CA GLU A 392 6.22 -4.25 -21.53
C GLU A 392 7.71 -4.56 -21.67
N VAL A 393 8.49 -4.26 -20.63
CA VAL A 393 9.93 -4.54 -20.58
C VAL A 393 10.22 -6.04 -20.71
N PHE A 394 9.39 -6.88 -20.09
CA PHE A 394 9.47 -8.34 -20.22
C PHE A 394 8.90 -8.83 -21.56
N ASP A 395 7.78 -8.26 -22.01
CA ASP A 395 7.10 -8.61 -23.26
C ASP A 395 7.99 -8.38 -24.47
N ASN A 396 8.70 -7.24 -24.47
CA ASN A 396 9.64 -6.84 -25.52
C ASN A 396 11.02 -7.50 -25.40
N LYS A 397 11.19 -8.45 -24.46
CA LYS A 397 12.40 -9.26 -24.27
C LYS A 397 13.65 -8.43 -23.99
N VAL A 398 13.47 -7.32 -23.25
CA VAL A 398 14.58 -6.53 -22.72
C VAL A 398 15.41 -7.41 -21.80
N LYS A 399 16.73 -7.35 -21.91
CA LYS A 399 17.61 -8.04 -20.96
C LYS A 399 17.59 -7.27 -19.64
N VAL A 400 17.04 -7.89 -18.62
CA VAL A 400 16.97 -7.32 -17.26
C VAL A 400 17.72 -8.22 -16.28
N ARG A 401 18.15 -7.68 -15.14
CA ARG A 401 18.85 -8.48 -14.13
C ARG A 401 17.91 -9.53 -13.52
N PRO A 402 18.39 -10.70 -13.08
CA PRO A 402 17.55 -11.75 -12.50
C PRO A 402 16.72 -11.34 -11.28
N ASP A 403 17.16 -10.31 -10.55
CA ASP A 403 16.49 -9.77 -9.36
C ASP A 403 15.41 -8.71 -9.66
N THR A 404 15.19 -8.37 -10.94
CA THR A 404 14.13 -7.46 -11.39
C THR A 404 12.74 -7.95 -10.95
N ILE A 405 11.88 -7.02 -10.56
CA ILE A 405 10.46 -7.29 -10.30
C ILE A 405 9.65 -6.78 -11.49
N ILE A 406 8.79 -7.65 -12.04
CA ILE A 406 7.91 -7.29 -13.17
C ILE A 406 6.48 -7.10 -12.65
N GLN A 407 5.88 -5.96 -12.98
CA GLN A 407 4.51 -5.62 -12.60
C GLN A 407 3.54 -5.82 -13.77
N VAL A 408 2.60 -6.76 -13.59
CA VAL A 408 1.57 -7.14 -14.57
C VAL A 408 0.34 -6.28 -14.39
N TRP A 409 -0.02 -5.53 -15.42
CA TRP A 409 -1.05 -4.49 -15.35
C TRP A 409 -2.09 -4.56 -16.47
N ARG A 410 -1.80 -5.24 -17.59
CA ARG A 410 -2.74 -5.42 -18.70
C ARG A 410 -3.55 -6.68 -18.49
N GLU A 411 -4.86 -6.56 -18.69
CA GLU A 411 -5.79 -7.66 -18.39
C GLU A 411 -5.77 -8.77 -19.45
N GLU A 412 -5.85 -8.44 -20.75
CA GLU A 412 -6.07 -9.45 -21.81
C GLU A 412 -5.06 -9.42 -22.96
N ILE A 413 -4.32 -8.32 -23.13
CA ILE A 413 -3.42 -8.10 -24.27
C ILE A 413 -2.01 -7.88 -23.70
N PRO A 414 -0.95 -8.53 -24.22
CA PRO A 414 -0.95 -9.48 -25.33
C PRO A 414 -1.55 -10.85 -25.00
N VAL A 415 -1.61 -11.19 -23.71
CA VAL A 415 -2.23 -12.41 -23.16
C VAL A 415 -3.02 -12.06 -21.89
N ASP A 416 -3.83 -12.99 -21.42
CA ASP A 416 -4.49 -12.88 -20.11
C ASP A 416 -3.45 -12.67 -18.98
N TYR A 417 -3.74 -11.77 -18.04
CA TYR A 417 -2.81 -11.42 -16.97
C TYR A 417 -2.35 -12.61 -16.12
N MET A 418 -3.16 -13.67 -15.95
CA MET A 418 -2.71 -14.88 -15.25
C MET A 418 -1.73 -15.69 -16.10
N LYS A 419 -1.86 -15.65 -17.43
CA LYS A 419 -0.89 -16.25 -18.34
C LYS A 419 0.42 -15.47 -18.30
N GLU A 420 0.36 -14.14 -18.25
CA GLU A 420 1.54 -13.29 -18.10
C GLU A 420 2.30 -13.59 -16.80
N MET A 421 1.56 -13.73 -15.68
CA MET A 421 2.14 -14.17 -14.39
C MET A 421 2.83 -15.53 -14.47
N GLU A 422 2.27 -16.50 -15.22
CA GLU A 422 2.93 -17.78 -15.48
C GLU A 422 4.25 -17.59 -16.24
N GLU A 423 4.26 -16.78 -17.31
CA GLU A 423 5.44 -16.61 -18.17
C GLU A 423 6.59 -15.91 -17.45
N ILE A 424 6.29 -14.85 -16.69
CA ILE A 424 7.27 -14.12 -15.87
C ILE A 424 7.89 -15.02 -14.81
N THR A 425 7.05 -15.72 -14.03
CA THR A 425 7.56 -16.60 -12.96
C THR A 425 8.27 -17.83 -13.52
N LYS A 426 7.87 -18.33 -14.69
CA LYS A 426 8.58 -19.39 -15.41
C LYS A 426 9.96 -18.95 -15.92
N ALA A 427 10.11 -17.67 -16.26
CA ALA A 427 11.40 -17.08 -16.59
C ALA A 427 12.29 -16.81 -15.36
N GLY A 428 11.77 -17.01 -14.14
CA GLY A 428 12.51 -16.91 -12.89
C GLY A 428 12.47 -15.52 -12.24
N PHE A 429 11.64 -14.59 -12.74
CA PHE A 429 11.51 -13.25 -12.18
C PHE A 429 10.44 -13.19 -11.10
N ARG A 430 10.63 -12.25 -10.17
CA ARG A 430 9.58 -11.91 -9.19
C ARG A 430 8.46 -11.15 -9.89
N ALA A 431 7.22 -11.51 -9.56
CA ALA A 431 6.03 -10.97 -10.21
C ALA A 431 5.14 -10.21 -9.22
N LEU A 432 4.58 -9.10 -9.68
CA LEU A 432 3.66 -8.24 -8.96
C LEU A 432 2.37 -8.07 -9.78
N LEU A 433 1.21 -8.25 -9.14
CA LEU A 433 -0.08 -8.18 -9.83
C LEU A 433 -0.79 -6.84 -9.55
N SER A 434 -1.20 -6.12 -10.60
CA SER A 434 -2.12 -4.98 -10.49
C SER A 434 -3.25 -4.99 -11.52
N ALA A 435 -3.16 -5.80 -12.57
CA ALA A 435 -4.11 -5.81 -13.70
C ALA A 435 -5.61 -5.78 -13.31
N PRO A 436 -6.13 -6.67 -12.45
CA PRO A 436 -7.55 -6.67 -12.10
C PRO A 436 -7.94 -5.64 -11.03
N TRP A 437 -7.01 -4.76 -10.63
CA TRP A 437 -7.11 -3.89 -9.45
C TRP A 437 -6.96 -2.40 -9.79
N TYR A 438 -7.44 -2.03 -10.98
CA TYR A 438 -7.53 -0.65 -11.45
C TYR A 438 -8.74 0.06 -10.82
N LEU A 439 -8.52 0.74 -9.70
CA LEU A 439 -9.56 1.46 -8.98
C LEU A 439 -10.05 2.71 -9.71
N ASN A 440 -9.23 3.30 -10.59
CA ASN A 440 -9.66 4.42 -11.43
C ASN A 440 -10.83 4.02 -12.38
N ARG A 441 -10.89 2.74 -12.79
CA ARG A 441 -11.99 2.16 -13.59
C ARG A 441 -13.21 1.90 -12.71
N VAL A 442 -14.09 2.90 -12.60
CA VAL A 442 -15.32 2.80 -11.81
C VAL A 442 -16.45 2.14 -12.63
N THR A 443 -17.21 1.24 -11.99
CA THR A 443 -18.41 0.66 -12.58
C THR A 443 -19.59 0.79 -11.61
N TYR A 444 -20.81 0.76 -12.13
CA TYR A 444 -22.00 0.80 -11.26
C TYR A 444 -22.16 -0.52 -10.50
N GLY A 445 -22.35 -0.42 -9.19
CA GLY A 445 -22.58 -1.57 -8.31
C GLY A 445 -21.39 -1.89 -7.41
N PRO A 446 -21.40 -3.05 -6.72
CA PRO A 446 -20.39 -3.41 -5.74
C PRO A 446 -19.14 -4.05 -6.40
N ASP A 447 -18.45 -3.28 -7.23
CA ASP A 447 -17.22 -3.66 -7.96
C ASP A 447 -16.08 -4.19 -7.05
N TRP A 448 -16.06 -3.77 -5.78
CA TRP A 448 -15.15 -4.31 -4.75
C TRP A 448 -15.22 -5.85 -4.66
N LYS A 449 -16.37 -6.46 -4.98
CA LYS A 449 -16.53 -7.92 -4.97
C LYS A 449 -15.68 -8.60 -6.04
N ASP A 450 -15.52 -7.98 -7.20
CA ASP A 450 -14.74 -8.56 -8.29
C ASP A 450 -13.25 -8.48 -7.96
N MET A 451 -12.81 -7.35 -7.39
CA MET A 451 -11.46 -7.20 -6.85
C MET A 451 -11.16 -8.20 -5.72
N TYR A 452 -12.14 -8.46 -4.85
CA TYR A 452 -12.01 -9.43 -3.74
C TYR A 452 -11.89 -10.88 -4.20
N LYS A 453 -12.53 -11.26 -5.31
CA LYS A 453 -12.55 -12.64 -5.85
C LYS A 453 -11.22 -13.05 -6.49
N VAL A 454 -10.41 -12.09 -6.94
CA VAL A 454 -9.12 -12.35 -7.60
C VAL A 454 -8.26 -13.25 -6.71
N GLU A 455 -7.73 -14.33 -7.28
CA GLU A 455 -6.78 -15.21 -6.61
C GLU A 455 -5.42 -15.12 -7.31
N PRO A 456 -4.44 -14.38 -6.77
CA PRO A 456 -3.19 -14.08 -7.46
C PRO A 456 -2.36 -15.30 -7.89
N LEU A 457 -2.58 -16.47 -7.28
CA LEU A 457 -1.87 -17.71 -7.59
C LEU A 457 -2.69 -18.68 -8.46
N ALA A 458 -3.76 -18.22 -9.11
CA ALA A 458 -4.68 -19.05 -9.91
C ALA A 458 -4.16 -19.43 -11.31
N PHE A 459 -2.87 -19.25 -11.58
CA PHE A 459 -2.22 -19.71 -12.82
C PHE A 459 -1.56 -21.08 -12.66
N HIS A 460 -1.18 -21.71 -13.78
CA HIS A 460 -0.45 -22.97 -13.79
C HIS A 460 1.03 -22.75 -13.46
N GLY A 461 1.55 -23.44 -12.45
CA GLY A 461 2.95 -23.33 -12.06
C GLY A 461 3.30 -24.21 -10.88
N THR A 462 4.59 -24.50 -10.72
CA THR A 462 5.16 -25.19 -9.56
C THR A 462 5.03 -24.34 -8.29
N SER A 463 5.22 -24.94 -7.12
CA SER A 463 5.23 -24.20 -5.86
C SER A 463 6.34 -23.15 -5.80
N GLU A 464 7.50 -23.45 -6.40
CA GLU A 464 8.65 -22.57 -6.50
C GLU A 464 8.33 -21.37 -7.40
N GLN A 465 7.71 -21.60 -8.57
CA GLN A 465 7.26 -20.52 -9.47
C GLN A 465 6.23 -19.61 -8.78
N LYS A 466 5.23 -20.19 -8.11
CA LYS A 466 4.24 -19.42 -7.36
C LYS A 466 4.85 -18.64 -6.20
N GLY A 467 5.98 -19.11 -5.65
CA GLY A 467 6.76 -18.42 -4.64
C GLY A 467 7.45 -17.13 -5.13
N LEU A 468 7.57 -16.93 -6.44
CA LEU A 468 8.08 -15.69 -7.04
C LEU A 468 7.02 -14.57 -7.09
N VAL A 469 5.74 -14.88 -6.86
CA VAL A 469 4.69 -13.86 -6.74
C VAL A 469 4.79 -13.21 -5.36
N ILE A 470 5.25 -11.97 -5.33
CA ILE A 470 5.51 -11.25 -4.07
C ILE A 470 4.31 -10.42 -3.58
N GLY A 471 3.25 -10.32 -4.38
CA GLY A 471 2.00 -9.67 -4.00
C GLY A 471 1.40 -8.85 -5.13
N GLY A 472 0.94 -7.66 -4.81
CA GLY A 472 0.34 -6.79 -5.81
C GLY A 472 -0.10 -5.43 -5.28
N GLU A 473 -0.75 -4.67 -6.16
CA GLU A 473 -1.08 -3.26 -5.90
C GLU A 473 -2.47 -2.88 -6.42
N ALA A 474 -3.14 -2.00 -5.68
CA ALA A 474 -4.32 -1.31 -6.21
C ALA A 474 -3.89 -0.02 -6.90
N CYS A 475 -4.32 0.20 -8.14
CA CYS A 475 -3.90 1.36 -8.92
C CYS A 475 -4.99 2.44 -8.96
N MET A 476 -4.63 3.66 -8.57
CA MET A 476 -5.47 4.84 -8.71
C MET A 476 -4.81 5.87 -9.63
N TRP A 477 -4.91 5.61 -10.94
CA TRP A 477 -4.51 6.56 -11.97
C TRP A 477 -5.37 7.83 -11.94
N GLY A 478 -4.74 8.94 -12.29
CA GLY A 478 -5.21 10.28 -11.95
C GLY A 478 -5.99 10.98 -13.03
N GLU A 479 -6.31 10.38 -14.18
CA GLU A 479 -6.97 11.08 -15.30
C GLU A 479 -8.33 11.69 -14.91
N TYR A 480 -9.00 11.07 -13.94
CA TYR A 480 -10.31 11.49 -13.43
C TYR A 480 -10.35 11.58 -11.90
N VAL A 481 -9.19 11.67 -11.27
CA VAL A 481 -9.03 11.62 -9.80
C VAL A 481 -8.13 12.75 -9.33
N ASP A 482 -8.66 13.55 -8.41
CA ASP A 482 -7.92 14.57 -7.66
C ASP A 482 -8.38 14.56 -6.18
N SER A 483 -7.98 15.55 -5.39
CA SER A 483 -8.36 15.64 -3.98
C SER A 483 -9.87 15.68 -3.72
N THR A 484 -10.70 16.06 -4.70
CA THR A 484 -12.16 16.17 -4.51
C THR A 484 -12.86 14.82 -4.44
N ASN A 485 -12.26 13.78 -5.03
CA ASN A 485 -12.91 12.48 -5.17
C ASN A 485 -11.99 11.28 -4.85
N LEU A 486 -10.70 11.51 -4.56
CA LEU A 486 -9.73 10.46 -4.24
C LEU A 486 -10.21 9.53 -3.13
N VAL A 487 -10.48 10.08 -1.94
CA VAL A 487 -10.81 9.30 -0.73
C VAL A 487 -12.05 8.42 -0.93
N PRO A 488 -13.22 8.95 -1.37
CA PRO A 488 -14.39 8.10 -1.57
C PRO A 488 -14.21 7.09 -2.71
N ARG A 489 -13.45 7.43 -3.76
CA ARG A 489 -13.17 6.49 -4.85
C ARG A 489 -12.25 5.36 -4.39
N LEU A 490 -11.22 5.66 -3.59
CA LEU A 490 -10.24 4.67 -3.14
C LEU A 490 -10.81 3.74 -2.06
N TRP A 491 -11.54 4.31 -1.09
CA TRP A 491 -12.01 3.57 0.08
C TRP A 491 -13.53 3.39 0.10
N PRO A 492 -14.04 2.19 0.42
CA PRO A 492 -13.30 1.03 0.93
C PRO A 492 -12.94 -0.01 -0.14
N ARG A 493 -13.01 0.34 -1.44
CA ARG A 493 -12.74 -0.61 -2.55
C ARG A 493 -11.34 -1.20 -2.48
N ALA A 494 -10.31 -0.37 -2.22
CA ALA A 494 -8.95 -0.81 -1.97
C ALA A 494 -8.84 -1.78 -0.77
N GLY A 495 -9.76 -1.71 0.19
CA GLY A 495 -9.82 -2.65 1.31
C GLY A 495 -10.03 -4.10 0.87
N ALA A 496 -10.79 -4.35 -0.21
CA ALA A 496 -10.97 -5.68 -0.81
C ALA A 496 -9.63 -6.31 -1.22
N ILE A 497 -8.77 -5.50 -1.84
CA ILE A 497 -7.44 -5.88 -2.32
C ILE A 497 -6.50 -6.09 -1.14
N ALA A 498 -6.58 -5.21 -0.13
CA ALA A 498 -5.83 -5.35 1.11
C ALA A 498 -6.06 -6.72 1.78
N GLU A 499 -7.33 -7.14 1.87
CA GLU A 499 -7.67 -8.42 2.47
C GLU A 499 -7.19 -9.60 1.63
N ARG A 500 -7.31 -9.53 0.29
CA ARG A 500 -6.81 -10.57 -0.61
C ARG A 500 -5.29 -10.76 -0.48
N LEU A 501 -4.56 -9.66 -0.29
CA LEU A 501 -3.11 -9.67 -0.17
C LEU A 501 -2.60 -10.03 1.24
N TRP A 502 -3.44 -9.84 2.27
CA TRP A 502 -3.11 -10.16 3.66
C TRP A 502 -3.57 -11.56 4.08
N SER A 503 -4.84 -11.90 3.85
CA SER A 503 -5.51 -13.05 4.45
C SER A 503 -5.16 -14.38 3.77
N SER A 504 -5.52 -15.49 4.43
CA SER A 504 -5.46 -16.83 3.84
C SER A 504 -6.22 -16.89 2.50
N ASN A 505 -5.73 -17.72 1.58
CA ASN A 505 -6.43 -18.03 0.32
C ASN A 505 -7.82 -18.64 0.54
N LEU A 506 -8.09 -19.23 1.72
CA LEU A 506 -9.38 -19.81 2.08
C LEU A 506 -10.41 -18.76 2.55
N THR A 507 -9.99 -17.53 2.87
CA THR A 507 -10.89 -16.44 3.26
C THR A 507 -11.55 -15.85 2.02
N THR A 508 -12.64 -16.44 1.55
CA THR A 508 -13.31 -16.04 0.29
C THR A 508 -14.83 -15.87 0.42
N ASN A 509 -15.40 -16.11 1.61
CA ASN A 509 -16.85 -16.02 1.81
C ASN A 509 -17.34 -14.56 1.67
N MET A 510 -18.09 -14.30 0.59
CA MET A 510 -18.52 -12.96 0.21
C MET A 510 -19.50 -12.32 1.21
N ASP A 511 -20.42 -13.09 1.78
CA ASP A 511 -21.39 -12.56 2.75
C ASP A 511 -20.69 -12.18 4.06
N PHE A 512 -19.70 -12.98 4.46
CA PHE A 512 -18.85 -12.67 5.60
C PHE A 512 -17.98 -11.44 5.35
N ALA A 513 -17.37 -11.34 4.17
CA ALA A 513 -16.60 -10.17 3.77
C ALA A 513 -17.46 -8.90 3.76
N PHE A 514 -18.65 -8.95 3.17
CA PHE A 514 -19.57 -7.81 3.12
C PHE A 514 -19.93 -7.29 4.52
N LYS A 515 -20.25 -8.19 5.46
CA LYS A 515 -20.57 -7.81 6.86
C LYS A 515 -19.41 -7.07 7.52
N ARG A 516 -18.19 -7.58 7.37
CA ARG A 516 -16.99 -7.00 8.00
C ARG A 516 -16.57 -5.69 7.32
N LEU A 517 -16.55 -5.66 5.99
CA LEU A 517 -16.20 -4.46 5.23
C LEU A 517 -17.20 -3.33 5.47
N SER A 518 -18.50 -3.64 5.59
CA SER A 518 -19.53 -2.64 5.97
C SER A 518 -19.23 -2.03 7.34
N HIS A 519 -18.90 -2.86 8.32
CA HIS A 519 -18.54 -2.39 9.65
C HIS A 519 -17.25 -1.56 9.63
N PHE A 520 -16.23 -2.05 8.94
CA PHE A 520 -14.95 -1.38 8.83
C PHE A 520 -15.05 -0.03 8.10
N ARG A 521 -15.93 0.07 7.09
CA ARG A 521 -16.29 1.35 6.48
C ARG A 521 -16.84 2.35 7.50
N CYS A 522 -17.76 1.94 8.38
CA CYS A 522 -18.25 2.83 9.44
C CYS A 522 -17.15 3.24 10.44
N GLU A 523 -16.21 2.32 10.73
CA GLU A 523 -15.05 2.63 11.57
C GLU A 523 -14.11 3.64 10.88
N MET A 524 -13.90 3.54 9.56
CA MET A 524 -13.16 4.55 8.79
C MET A 524 -13.82 5.94 8.90
N LEU A 525 -15.15 6.01 8.76
CA LEU A 525 -15.89 7.27 8.92
C LEU A 525 -15.70 7.88 10.29
N ARG A 526 -15.78 7.06 11.34
CA ARG A 526 -15.53 7.48 12.72
C ARG A 526 -14.12 8.03 12.91
N ARG A 527 -13.14 7.52 12.15
CA ARG A 527 -11.75 8.01 12.13
C ARG A 527 -11.55 9.24 11.25
N GLY A 528 -12.61 9.80 10.65
CA GLY A 528 -12.55 10.99 9.80
C GLY A 528 -12.31 10.70 8.31
N VAL A 529 -12.38 9.44 7.88
CA VAL A 529 -12.13 9.05 6.49
C VAL A 529 -13.45 9.08 5.70
N GLN A 530 -13.48 9.82 4.59
CA GLN A 530 -14.64 9.93 3.70
C GLN A 530 -14.81 8.69 2.79
N ALA A 531 -14.89 7.49 3.37
CA ALA A 531 -15.06 6.25 2.63
C ALA A 531 -16.50 6.12 2.07
N GLN A 532 -16.63 5.78 0.78
CA GLN A 532 -17.94 5.64 0.14
C GLN A 532 -18.74 4.45 0.70
N PRO A 533 -20.09 4.48 0.64
CA PRO A 533 -20.90 3.32 1.00
C PRO A 533 -20.69 2.16 0.00
N ILE A 534 -20.77 0.91 0.49
CA ILE A 534 -20.65 -0.29 -0.36
C ILE A 534 -22.01 -0.90 -0.76
N SER A 535 -23.08 -0.48 -0.09
CA SER A 535 -24.48 -0.84 -0.34
C SER A 535 -25.39 0.10 0.46
N VAL A 536 -26.71 -0.11 0.36
CA VAL A 536 -27.69 0.57 1.23
C VAL A 536 -27.47 0.20 2.70
N GLY A 537 -27.59 1.19 3.58
CA GLY A 537 -27.36 1.04 5.02
C GLY A 537 -27.14 2.41 5.69
N TYR A 538 -26.67 2.38 6.93
CA TYR A 538 -26.30 3.57 7.69
C TYR A 538 -25.14 3.25 8.66
N CYS A 539 -24.45 4.28 9.12
CA CYS A 539 -23.55 4.21 10.27
C CYS A 539 -24.16 5.04 11.41
N GLU A 540 -24.05 4.56 12.66
CA GLU A 540 -24.52 5.32 13.85
C GLU A 540 -23.90 6.73 13.93
N GLN A 541 -22.69 6.88 13.38
CA GLN A 541 -22.01 8.16 13.20
C GLN A 541 -21.79 8.34 11.71
N GLU A 542 -22.65 9.15 11.08
CA GLU A 542 -22.50 9.52 9.68
C GLU A 542 -21.34 10.52 9.49
N PHE A 543 -20.83 10.59 8.27
CA PHE A 543 -19.74 11.49 7.95
C PHE A 543 -20.25 12.93 7.81
N GLU A 544 -19.79 13.81 8.69
CA GLU A 544 -20.00 15.25 8.62
C GLU A 544 -18.64 15.95 8.78
N GLN A 545 -18.21 16.72 7.78
CA GLN A 545 -17.03 17.57 7.93
C GLN A 545 -17.38 18.67 8.93
N THR A 546 -16.72 18.67 10.09
CA THR A 546 -16.85 19.70 11.12
C THR A 546 -15.68 20.65 11.11
#